data_AF-A0A847GQG4-F1
#
_entry.id   AF-A0A847GQG4-F1
#
_cell.length_a   1.000
_cell.length_b   1.000
_cell.length_c   1.000
_cell.angle_alpha   90.00
_cell.angle_beta   90.00
_cell.angle_gamma   90.00
#
_symmetry.space_group_name_H-M   'P 1'
#
loop_
_entity.id
_entity.type
_entity.pdbx_description
1 polymer ?
#
loop_
_entity_poly.entity_id
_entity_poly.type
_entity_poly.pdbx_seq_one_letter_code
_entity_poly.pdbx_strand_id
1 'polypeptide(L)'
;MYLDHQRPRKARAGQGGKNLSKVTWQDGYGNRHDLDYVLERGGTEDAFGTPVAFIESAWRRYTKHSKNKAQEIEAAVRPVTQTFSRHQPFCGAVLAGKFTKNALAQLESKGFAVLHIPYASIVACFADLGIDASSEDGVEGTTEDDFRKKIALWESLLQPDAISTQVRHLSSLHASQISSFVFRLEAAITRRVISVRLSVLRGHALELPDVASAISYLIEEERAWVVREDAQSREYFEIQVRFNTGARIEATFPARQEAIAFLRTFE
;
A
#
# COMPACT_ATOMS: atom_id res chain seq x y z
N MET A 1 -12.18 -2.54 -12.33
CA MET A 1 -11.55 -2.69 -10.99
C MET A 1 -12.29 -3.80 -10.27
N TYR A 2 -11.58 -4.67 -9.55
CA TYR A 2 -12.16 -5.76 -8.78
C TYR A 2 -11.72 -5.64 -7.32
N LEU A 3 -12.65 -5.83 -6.38
CA LEU A 3 -12.39 -5.82 -4.94
C LEU A 3 -12.39 -7.23 -4.40
N ASP A 4 -11.19 -7.76 -4.16
CA ASP A 4 -11.03 -9.04 -3.51
C ASP A 4 -11.10 -8.89 -1.99
N HIS A 5 -11.94 -9.70 -1.36
CA HIS A 5 -12.16 -9.71 0.09
C HIS A 5 -12.57 -11.12 0.53
N GLN A 6 -12.78 -11.32 1.84
CA GLN A 6 -13.08 -12.64 2.39
C GLN A 6 -14.44 -13.17 1.94
N ARG A 7 -14.44 -13.93 0.84
CA ARG A 7 -15.56 -14.70 0.29
C ARG A 7 -15.01 -15.75 -0.67
N PRO A 8 -15.74 -16.84 -0.96
CA PRO A 8 -15.31 -17.79 -1.99
C PRO A 8 -15.06 -17.08 -3.33
N ARG A 9 -13.89 -17.31 -3.93
CA ARG A 9 -13.53 -16.83 -5.28
C ARG A 9 -12.85 -17.94 -6.07
N LYS A 10 -13.29 -18.19 -7.30
CA LYS A 10 -12.82 -19.30 -8.14
C LYS A 10 -11.36 -19.13 -8.56
N ALA A 11 -10.94 -17.90 -8.89
CA ALA A 11 -9.57 -17.58 -9.29
C ALA A 11 -8.50 -18.12 -8.31
N ARG A 12 -8.82 -18.20 -7.01
CA ARG A 12 -7.90 -18.64 -5.94
C ARG A 12 -7.56 -20.13 -6.01
N ALA A 13 -8.38 -20.95 -6.67
CA ALA A 13 -8.07 -22.37 -6.88
C ALA A 13 -6.79 -22.53 -7.71
N GLY A 14 -6.59 -21.67 -8.70
CA GLY A 14 -5.41 -21.66 -9.57
C GLY A 14 -4.09 -21.34 -8.88
N GLN A 15 -4.11 -20.74 -7.67
CA GLN A 15 -2.91 -20.48 -6.86
C GLN A 15 -2.63 -21.56 -5.80
N GLY A 16 -3.35 -22.68 -5.85
CA GLY A 16 -3.25 -23.74 -4.82
C GLY A 16 -3.83 -23.30 -3.48
N GLY A 17 -4.80 -22.39 -3.49
CA GLY A 17 -5.56 -21.98 -2.31
C GLY A 17 -6.42 -23.14 -1.81
N LYS A 18 -6.12 -23.67 -0.62
CA LYS A 18 -6.92 -24.73 0.01
C LYS A 18 -8.26 -24.21 0.53
N ASN A 19 -8.31 -22.92 0.89
CA ASN A 19 -9.51 -22.22 1.33
C ASN A 19 -9.77 -21.05 0.39
N LEU A 20 -10.75 -21.21 -0.50
CA LEU A 20 -11.12 -20.20 -1.49
C LEU A 20 -11.73 -18.94 -0.88
N SER A 21 -12.01 -18.92 0.42
CA SER A 21 -12.56 -17.75 1.12
C SER A 21 -11.49 -16.78 1.61
N LYS A 22 -10.22 -17.21 1.71
CA LYS A 22 -9.12 -16.34 2.16
C LYS A 22 -8.52 -15.56 1.00
N VAL A 23 -8.28 -14.26 1.20
CA VAL A 23 -7.53 -13.44 0.25
C VAL A 23 -6.05 -13.71 0.50
N THR A 24 -5.48 -14.69 -0.19
CA THR A 24 -4.08 -15.07 -0.01
C THR A 24 -3.27 -14.63 -1.23
N TRP A 25 -2.19 -13.89 -1.01
CA TRP A 25 -1.21 -13.54 -2.04
C TRP A 25 0.18 -14.08 -1.67
N GLN A 26 1.02 -14.29 -2.68
CA GLN A 26 2.39 -14.75 -2.48
C GLN A 26 3.39 -13.60 -2.63
N ASP A 27 4.40 -13.59 -1.76
CA ASP A 27 5.54 -12.70 -1.94
C ASP A 27 6.55 -13.27 -2.96
N GLY A 28 7.62 -12.51 -3.25
CA GLY A 28 8.65 -12.91 -4.21
C GLY A 28 9.47 -14.14 -3.80
N TYR A 29 9.32 -14.62 -2.57
CA TYR A 29 9.92 -15.84 -2.05
C TYR A 29 8.94 -17.02 -2.02
N GLY A 30 7.69 -16.82 -2.42
CA GLY A 30 6.63 -17.83 -2.39
C GLY A 30 5.94 -17.98 -1.02
N ASN A 31 6.25 -17.12 -0.04
CA ASN A 31 5.51 -17.14 1.23
C ASN A 31 4.10 -16.60 1.02
N ARG A 32 3.14 -17.18 1.74
CA ARG A 32 1.72 -16.83 1.64
C ARG A 32 1.35 -15.83 2.73
N HIS A 33 0.64 -14.79 2.31
CA HIS A 33 0.15 -13.72 3.16
C HIS A 33 -1.37 -13.64 3.01
N ASP A 34 -2.08 -13.87 4.11
CA ASP A 34 -3.54 -13.67 4.17
C ASP A 34 -3.82 -12.20 4.45
N LEU A 35 -4.73 -11.62 3.68
CA LEU A 35 -5.03 -10.19 3.67
C LEU A 35 -6.54 -9.95 3.84
N ASP A 36 -6.92 -8.75 4.29
CA ASP A 36 -8.34 -8.39 4.39
C ASP A 36 -8.92 -7.98 3.02
N TYR A 37 -8.24 -7.07 2.32
CA TYR A 37 -8.70 -6.54 1.02
C TYR A 37 -7.57 -6.36 0.03
N VAL A 38 -7.83 -6.70 -1.23
CA VAL A 38 -6.96 -6.40 -2.37
C VAL A 38 -7.78 -5.81 -3.51
N LEU A 39 -7.35 -4.68 -4.06
CA LEU A 39 -7.93 -4.14 -5.29
C LEU A 39 -7.09 -4.57 -6.48
N GLU A 40 -7.75 -5.06 -7.52
CA GLU A 40 -7.14 -5.58 -8.73
C GLU A 40 -7.60 -4.81 -9.97
N ARG A 41 -6.65 -4.49 -10.84
CA ARG A 41 -6.90 -4.03 -12.20
C ARG A 41 -7.02 -5.24 -13.13
N GLY A 42 -8.14 -5.37 -13.84
CA GLY A 42 -8.41 -6.51 -14.71
C GLY A 42 -8.81 -7.81 -13.99
N GLY A 43 -8.93 -7.80 -12.67
CA GLY A 43 -9.39 -8.96 -11.89
C GLY A 43 -10.87 -9.27 -12.12
N THR A 44 -11.23 -10.54 -11.95
CA THR A 44 -12.61 -11.07 -12.04
C THR A 44 -12.81 -12.17 -10.99
N GLU A 45 -14.01 -12.75 -10.94
CA GLU A 45 -14.27 -13.95 -10.11
C GLU A 45 -13.42 -15.16 -10.54
N ASP A 46 -13.13 -15.28 -11.83
CA ASP A 46 -12.48 -16.43 -12.44
C ASP A 46 -10.98 -16.24 -12.68
N ALA A 47 -10.49 -14.99 -12.70
CA ALA A 47 -9.07 -14.68 -12.93
C ALA A 47 -8.54 -13.57 -12.01
N PHE A 48 -7.26 -13.67 -11.65
CA PHE A 48 -6.52 -12.61 -10.97
C PHE A 48 -6.15 -11.50 -11.94
N GLY A 49 -6.24 -10.26 -11.47
CA GLY A 49 -5.69 -9.09 -12.13
C GLY A 49 -4.38 -8.64 -11.51
N THR A 50 -3.91 -7.48 -11.94
CA THR A 50 -2.75 -6.81 -11.33
C THR A 50 -3.17 -6.16 -10.02
N PRO A 51 -2.57 -6.51 -8.87
CA PRO A 51 -2.92 -5.88 -7.60
C PRO A 51 -2.41 -4.43 -7.58
N VAL A 52 -3.29 -3.51 -7.21
CA VAL A 52 -3.00 -2.07 -7.16
C VAL A 52 -3.22 -1.48 -5.77
N ALA A 53 -3.85 -2.22 -4.85
CA ALA A 53 -3.93 -1.85 -3.44
C ALA A 53 -4.03 -3.08 -2.56
N PHE A 54 -3.39 -3.03 -1.40
CA PHE A 54 -3.47 -3.99 -0.32
C PHE A 54 -3.89 -3.24 0.94
N ILE A 55 -4.98 -3.66 1.58
CA ILE A 55 -5.55 -2.94 2.72
C ILE A 55 -5.81 -3.94 3.84
N GLU A 56 -5.24 -3.65 5.00
CA GLU A 56 -5.49 -4.37 6.25
C GLU A 56 -6.39 -3.53 7.16
N SER A 57 -7.26 -4.21 7.90
CA SER A 57 -8.11 -3.60 8.91
C SER A 57 -7.82 -4.17 10.30
N ALA A 58 -7.92 -3.33 11.33
CA ALA A 58 -7.72 -3.81 12.69
C ALA A 58 -8.49 -2.98 13.72
N TRP A 59 -9.17 -3.69 14.61
CA TRP A 59 -9.73 -3.14 15.84
C TRP A 59 -8.82 -3.44 17.04
N ARG A 60 -8.56 -2.43 17.88
CA ARG A 60 -7.85 -2.61 19.15
C ARG A 60 -8.56 -1.89 20.29
N ARG A 61 -8.86 -2.65 21.34
CA ARG A 61 -9.47 -2.13 22.57
C ARG A 61 -8.46 -1.41 23.47
N TYR A 62 -7.19 -1.84 23.45
CA TYR A 62 -6.11 -1.32 24.32
C TYR A 62 -4.79 -1.10 23.58
N THR A 63 -3.92 -0.27 24.16
CA THR A 63 -2.66 0.15 23.56
C THR A 63 -1.54 -0.90 23.65
N LYS A 64 -1.59 -1.85 24.62
CA LYS A 64 -0.52 -2.84 24.90
C LYS A 64 -0.07 -3.61 23.66
N HIS A 65 -0.99 -3.93 22.75
CA HIS A 65 -0.72 -4.69 21.54
C HIS A 65 -0.82 -3.85 20.25
N SER A 66 -0.93 -2.52 20.37
CA SER A 66 -1.06 -1.64 19.20
C SER A 66 0.20 -1.64 18.31
N LYS A 67 1.40 -1.64 18.93
CA LYS A 67 2.67 -1.73 18.20
C LYS A 67 2.82 -3.06 17.49
N ASN A 68 2.56 -4.17 18.19
CA ASN A 68 2.64 -5.51 17.59
C ASN A 68 1.67 -5.64 16.41
N LYS A 69 0.44 -5.11 16.54
CA LYS A 69 -0.52 -5.14 15.42
C LYS A 69 -0.06 -4.30 14.22
N ALA A 70 0.52 -3.12 14.46
CA ALA A 70 1.11 -2.33 13.37
C ALA A 70 2.23 -3.11 12.65
N GLN A 71 3.07 -3.85 13.40
CA GLN A 71 4.10 -4.72 12.83
C GLN A 71 3.54 -5.93 12.08
N GLU A 72 2.47 -6.56 12.57
CA GLU A 72 1.77 -7.64 11.87
C GLU A 72 1.23 -7.16 10.51
N ILE A 73 0.58 -5.98 10.49
CA ILE A 73 0.08 -5.37 9.25
C ILE A 73 1.22 -5.06 8.29
N GLU A 74 2.32 -4.48 8.78
CA GLU A 74 3.51 -4.22 7.99
C GLU A 74 4.05 -5.52 7.37
N ALA A 75 4.18 -6.57 8.17
CA ALA A 75 4.74 -7.85 7.77
C ALA A 75 3.86 -8.62 6.77
N ALA A 76 2.53 -8.44 6.79
CA ALA A 76 1.62 -9.06 5.84
C ALA A 76 1.61 -8.32 4.48
N VAL A 77 1.57 -6.99 4.50
CA VAL A 77 1.38 -6.19 3.28
C VAL A 77 2.69 -5.92 2.55
N ARG A 78 3.77 -5.60 3.27
CA ARG A 78 5.01 -5.14 2.62
C ARG A 78 5.66 -6.18 1.72
N PRO A 79 5.84 -7.46 2.13
CA PRO A 79 6.47 -8.46 1.27
C PRO A 79 5.74 -8.61 -0.06
N VAL A 80 4.40 -8.63 -0.03
CA VAL A 80 3.58 -8.75 -1.24
C VAL A 80 3.70 -7.49 -2.09
N THR A 81 3.60 -6.28 -1.51
CA THR A 81 3.74 -5.03 -2.28
C THR A 81 5.11 -4.88 -2.93
N GLN A 82 6.18 -5.41 -2.33
CA GLN A 82 7.52 -5.44 -2.91
C GLN A 82 7.59 -6.32 -4.17
N THR A 83 6.92 -7.48 -4.15
CA THR A 83 6.75 -8.34 -5.34
C THR A 83 6.14 -7.58 -6.51
N PHE A 84 5.16 -6.72 -6.22
CA PHE A 84 4.45 -5.92 -7.22
C PHE A 84 4.96 -4.48 -7.32
N SER A 85 6.18 -4.18 -6.85
CA SER A 85 6.72 -2.82 -6.71
C SER A 85 6.69 -1.99 -8.00
N ARG A 86 6.74 -2.62 -9.18
CA ARG A 86 6.62 -1.96 -10.49
C ARG A 86 5.26 -1.26 -10.68
N HIS A 87 4.20 -1.83 -10.11
CA HIS A 87 2.86 -1.26 -10.12
C HIS A 87 2.63 -0.26 -8.98
N GLN A 88 3.60 -0.13 -8.06
CA GLN A 88 3.54 0.69 -6.86
C GLN A 88 2.19 0.59 -6.13
N PRO A 89 1.79 -0.61 -5.67
CA PRO A 89 0.50 -0.80 -5.04
C PRO A 89 0.34 0.07 -3.81
N PHE A 90 -0.89 0.54 -3.57
CA PHE A 90 -1.24 1.26 -2.36
C PHE A 90 -1.16 0.34 -1.13
N CYS A 91 -0.46 0.79 -0.09
CA CYS A 91 -0.45 0.14 1.24
C CYS A 91 -1.45 0.85 2.14
N GLY A 92 -2.58 0.21 2.46
CA GLY A 92 -3.62 0.78 3.32
C GLY A 92 -3.69 0.11 4.69
N ALA A 93 -3.94 0.92 5.72
CA ALA A 93 -4.29 0.42 7.05
C ALA A 93 -5.53 1.18 7.57
N VAL A 94 -6.63 0.46 7.77
CA VAL A 94 -7.87 0.99 8.36
C VAL A 94 -7.94 0.52 9.81
N LEU A 95 -7.61 1.41 10.73
CA LEU A 95 -7.41 1.11 12.13
C LEU A 95 -8.52 1.74 12.95
N ALA A 96 -9.05 0.99 13.91
CA ALA A 96 -10.03 1.50 14.84
C ALA A 96 -9.62 1.18 16.29
N GLY A 97 -9.92 2.11 17.19
CA GLY A 97 -9.73 1.94 18.62
C GLY A 97 -8.43 2.57 19.15
N LYS A 98 -7.79 1.93 20.11
CA LYS A 98 -6.59 2.45 20.80
C LYS A 98 -5.31 2.05 20.07
N PHE A 99 -4.83 2.93 19.19
CA PHE A 99 -3.49 2.89 18.61
C PHE A 99 -2.63 4.04 19.14
N THR A 100 -1.38 3.76 19.49
CA THR A 100 -0.44 4.80 19.95
C THR A 100 0.07 5.63 18.76
N LYS A 101 0.44 6.89 19.01
CA LYS A 101 1.05 7.76 17.97
C LYS A 101 2.26 7.10 17.32
N ASN A 102 3.09 6.40 18.08
CA ASN A 102 4.26 5.69 17.57
C ASN A 102 3.88 4.53 16.64
N ALA A 103 2.81 3.79 16.93
CA ALA A 103 2.33 2.72 16.06
C ALA A 103 1.78 3.26 14.72
N LEU A 104 1.05 4.38 14.77
CA LEU A 104 0.56 5.06 13.56
C LEU A 104 1.72 5.61 12.72
N ALA A 105 2.64 6.35 13.34
CA ALA A 105 3.80 6.93 12.68
C ALA A 105 4.72 5.85 12.09
N GLN A 106 4.84 4.68 12.73
CA GLN A 106 5.58 3.56 12.16
C GLN A 106 4.99 3.15 10.81
N LEU A 107 3.69 2.90 10.72
CA LEU A 107 3.03 2.52 9.46
C LEU A 107 3.22 3.59 8.39
N GLU A 108 3.00 4.86 8.74
CA GLU A 108 3.18 6.00 7.83
C GLU A 108 4.62 6.09 7.31
N SER A 109 5.62 5.94 8.19
CA SER A 109 7.05 5.93 7.81
C SER A 109 7.43 4.79 6.86
N LYS A 110 6.63 3.72 6.84
CA LYS A 110 6.80 2.56 5.96
C LYS A 110 5.99 2.67 4.66
N GLY A 111 5.35 3.82 4.43
CA GLY A 111 4.61 4.12 3.21
C GLY A 111 3.12 3.78 3.25
N PHE A 112 2.57 3.40 4.41
CA PHE A 112 1.13 3.17 4.51
C PHE A 112 0.35 4.49 4.49
N ALA A 113 -0.80 4.47 3.84
CA ALA A 113 -1.88 5.39 4.18
C ALA A 113 -2.66 4.80 5.35
N VAL A 114 -2.79 5.58 6.42
CA VAL A 114 -3.46 5.15 7.65
C VAL A 114 -4.75 5.93 7.82
N LEU A 115 -5.87 5.24 7.91
CA LEU A 115 -7.14 5.78 8.40
C LEU A 115 -7.33 5.29 9.83
N HIS A 116 -7.22 6.17 10.82
CA HIS A 116 -7.40 5.81 12.22
C HIS A 116 -8.70 6.42 12.77
N ILE A 117 -9.61 5.57 13.22
CA ILE A 117 -10.83 5.93 13.95
C ILE A 117 -10.57 5.72 15.46
N PRO A 118 -10.44 6.77 16.28
CA PRO A 118 -10.10 6.63 17.69
C PRO A 118 -11.18 5.91 18.49
N TYR A 119 -10.76 5.21 19.56
CA TYR A 119 -11.68 4.55 20.50
C TYR A 119 -12.76 5.49 21.05
N ALA A 120 -12.38 6.72 21.39
CA ALA A 120 -13.31 7.72 21.93
C ALA A 120 -14.44 8.05 20.94
N SER A 121 -14.14 8.13 19.64
CA SER A 121 -15.16 8.36 18.61
C SER A 121 -16.16 7.21 18.54
N ILE A 122 -15.71 5.98 18.77
CA ILE A 122 -16.60 4.81 18.74
C ILE A 122 -17.48 4.77 19.98
N VAL A 123 -16.93 5.03 21.17
CA VAL A 123 -17.73 5.16 22.39
C VAL A 123 -18.78 6.26 22.25
N ALA A 124 -18.40 7.44 21.73
CA ALA A 124 -19.32 8.54 21.50
C ALA A 124 -20.46 8.15 20.54
N CYS A 125 -20.13 7.42 19.47
CA CYS A 125 -21.12 6.93 18.52
C CYS A 125 -22.15 5.98 19.18
N PHE A 126 -21.71 5.09 20.08
CA PHE A 126 -22.64 4.21 20.81
C PHE A 126 -23.46 4.95 21.87
N ALA A 127 -22.92 6.02 22.46
CA ALA A 127 -23.63 6.83 23.44
C ALA A 127 -24.90 7.47 22.84
N ASP A 128 -24.89 7.84 21.55
CA ASP A 128 -26.07 8.38 20.85
C ASP A 128 -27.23 7.36 20.75
N LEU A 129 -26.92 6.07 20.86
CA LEU A 129 -27.91 4.99 20.90
C LEU A 129 -28.27 4.59 22.34
N GLY A 130 -27.82 5.36 23.34
CA GLY A 130 -28.00 5.06 24.76
C GLY A 130 -27.13 3.91 25.26
N ILE A 131 -26.09 3.52 24.51
CA ILE A 131 -25.20 2.41 24.86
C ILE A 131 -23.84 2.97 25.28
N ASP A 132 -23.47 2.75 26.54
CA ASP A 132 -22.10 2.98 26.96
C ASP A 132 -21.20 1.82 26.48
N ALA A 133 -20.61 1.97 25.29
CA ALA A 133 -19.63 1.02 24.76
C ALA A 133 -18.21 1.18 25.36
N SER A 134 -18.04 2.06 26.36
CA SER A 134 -16.78 2.19 27.06
C SER A 134 -16.46 0.91 27.81
N SER A 135 -15.17 0.72 28.10
CA SER A 135 -14.75 -0.48 28.78
C SER A 135 -13.36 -0.34 29.37
N GLU A 136 -13.17 -0.91 30.56
CA GLU A 136 -11.95 -0.81 31.33
C GLU A 136 -11.38 -2.19 31.62
N ASP A 137 -10.05 -2.29 31.57
CA ASP A 137 -9.32 -3.50 31.93
C ASP A 137 -8.92 -3.45 33.40
N GLY A 138 -8.95 -4.61 34.07
CA GLY A 138 -8.47 -4.76 35.44
C GLY A 138 -9.40 -5.62 36.29
N VAL A 139 -8.98 -5.90 37.52
CA VAL A 139 -9.78 -6.66 38.51
C VAL A 139 -11.09 -5.92 38.85
N GLU A 140 -11.06 -4.58 38.79
CA GLU A 140 -12.22 -3.69 38.94
C GLU A 140 -12.72 -3.15 37.58
N GLY A 141 -12.29 -3.76 36.48
CA GLY A 141 -12.68 -3.37 35.12
C GLY A 141 -14.12 -3.77 34.80
N THR A 142 -14.50 -3.60 33.53
CA THR A 142 -15.84 -3.95 33.06
C THR A 142 -16.10 -5.45 33.23
N THR A 143 -17.16 -5.80 33.98
CA THR A 143 -17.51 -7.19 34.27
C THR A 143 -18.10 -7.90 33.04
N GLU A 144 -18.12 -9.23 33.03
CA GLU A 144 -18.78 -10.00 31.97
C GLU A 144 -20.29 -9.71 31.90
N ASP A 145 -20.93 -9.55 33.05
CA ASP A 145 -22.35 -9.20 33.11
C ASP A 145 -22.62 -7.82 32.50
N ASP A 146 -21.72 -6.85 32.69
CA ASP A 146 -21.86 -5.54 32.05
C ASP A 146 -21.63 -5.61 30.54
N PHE A 147 -20.72 -6.47 30.06
CA PHE A 147 -20.62 -6.75 28.61
C PHE A 147 -21.90 -7.34 28.06
N ARG A 148 -22.49 -8.33 28.75
CA ARG A 148 -23.73 -8.96 28.31
C ARG A 148 -24.88 -7.96 28.24
N LYS A 149 -24.98 -7.04 29.22
CA LYS A 149 -25.97 -5.94 29.17
C LYS A 149 -25.77 -5.04 27.95
N LYS A 150 -24.52 -4.64 27.67
CA LYS A 150 -24.18 -3.79 26.51
C LYS A 150 -24.52 -4.47 25.18
N ILE A 151 -24.23 -5.77 25.07
CA ILE A 151 -24.54 -6.60 23.90
C ILE A 151 -26.06 -6.72 23.74
N ALA A 152 -26.79 -7.05 24.82
CA ALA A 152 -28.25 -7.17 24.78
C ALA A 152 -28.93 -5.86 24.35
N LEU A 153 -28.44 -4.70 24.83
CA LEU A 153 -28.94 -3.39 24.38
C LEU A 153 -28.69 -3.20 22.88
N TRP A 154 -27.50 -3.52 22.37
CA TRP A 154 -27.19 -3.43 20.95
C TRP A 154 -28.07 -4.37 20.09
N GLU A 155 -28.25 -5.61 20.51
CA GLU A 155 -29.08 -6.61 19.83
C GLU A 155 -30.57 -6.27 19.87
N SER A 156 -31.02 -5.47 20.84
CA SER A 156 -32.39 -4.98 20.94
C SER A 156 -32.72 -3.87 19.93
N LEU A 157 -31.71 -3.23 19.33
CA LEU A 157 -31.91 -2.19 18.34
C LEU A 157 -32.32 -2.78 16.98
N LEU A 158 -33.13 -2.03 16.22
CA LEU A 158 -33.52 -2.41 14.86
C LEU A 158 -32.31 -2.41 13.92
N GLN A 159 -31.98 -3.58 13.40
CA GLN A 159 -30.94 -3.77 12.39
C GLN A 159 -31.59 -3.88 11.00
N PRO A 160 -31.04 -3.24 9.95
CA PRO A 160 -29.70 -2.62 9.85
C PRO A 160 -29.64 -1.13 10.18
N ASP A 161 -30.72 -0.52 10.68
CA ASP A 161 -30.81 0.93 10.89
C ASP A 161 -29.80 1.44 11.91
N ALA A 162 -29.61 0.72 13.01
CA ALA A 162 -28.61 1.05 14.02
C ALA A 162 -27.18 1.04 13.43
N ILE A 163 -26.80 -0.01 12.68
CA ILE A 163 -25.51 -0.08 11.97
C ILE A 163 -25.36 1.10 11.01
N SER A 164 -26.37 1.37 10.19
CA SER A 164 -26.33 2.44 9.19
C SER A 164 -26.16 3.82 9.84
N THR A 165 -26.80 4.03 11.00
CA THR A 165 -26.67 5.25 11.80
C THR A 165 -25.24 5.39 12.34
N GLN A 166 -24.66 4.33 12.91
CA GLN A 166 -23.28 4.35 13.40
C GLN A 166 -22.26 4.62 12.29
N VAL A 167 -22.42 3.95 11.15
CA VAL A 167 -21.53 4.15 10.00
C VAL A 167 -21.62 5.60 9.52
N ARG A 168 -22.83 6.16 9.41
CA ARG A 168 -23.02 7.55 8.96
C ARG A 168 -22.39 8.54 9.94
N HIS A 169 -22.60 8.34 11.24
CA HIS A 169 -22.03 9.24 12.25
C HIS A 169 -20.51 9.17 12.26
N LEU A 170 -19.91 7.98 12.34
CA LEU A 170 -18.45 7.83 12.27
C LEU A 170 -17.88 8.41 10.97
N SER A 171 -18.56 8.20 9.85
CA SER A 171 -18.14 8.74 8.55
C SER A 171 -18.17 10.26 8.52
N SER A 172 -19.19 10.88 9.14
CA SER A 172 -19.29 12.33 9.27
C SER A 172 -18.20 12.90 10.19
N LEU A 173 -17.96 12.24 11.33
CA LEU A 173 -16.99 12.69 12.32
C LEU A 173 -15.54 12.63 11.79
N HIS A 174 -15.25 11.64 10.94
CA HIS A 174 -13.93 11.41 10.35
C HIS A 174 -13.88 11.69 8.85
N ALA A 175 -14.76 12.55 8.34
CA ALA A 175 -14.93 12.80 6.92
C ALA A 175 -13.63 13.25 6.24
N SER A 176 -12.82 14.07 6.91
CA SER A 176 -11.55 14.57 6.36
C SER A 176 -10.49 13.45 6.28
N GLN A 177 -10.38 12.61 7.31
CA GLN A 177 -9.45 11.48 7.33
C GLN A 177 -9.85 10.43 6.28
N ILE A 178 -11.15 10.14 6.16
CA ILE A 178 -11.69 9.23 5.14
C ILE A 178 -11.41 9.79 3.75
N SER A 179 -11.70 11.07 3.51
CA SER A 179 -11.46 11.71 2.22
C SER A 179 -9.99 11.70 1.84
N SER A 180 -9.09 11.95 2.79
CA SER A 180 -7.63 11.86 2.57
C SER A 180 -7.19 10.43 2.21
N PHE A 181 -7.70 9.43 2.92
CA PHE A 181 -7.41 8.02 2.63
C PHE A 181 -7.91 7.62 1.24
N VAL A 182 -9.17 7.95 0.93
CA VAL A 182 -9.79 7.68 -0.38
C VAL A 182 -9.03 8.39 -1.50
N PHE A 183 -8.68 9.67 -1.32
CA PHE A 183 -7.88 10.41 -2.31
C PHE A 183 -6.54 9.72 -2.61
N ARG A 184 -5.83 9.26 -1.56
CA ARG A 184 -4.56 8.53 -1.76
C ARG A 184 -4.76 7.17 -2.45
N LEU A 185 -5.85 6.47 -2.12
CA LEU A 185 -6.22 5.22 -2.78
C LEU A 185 -6.56 5.46 -4.26
N GLU A 186 -7.39 6.45 -4.56
CA GLU A 186 -7.76 6.86 -5.91
C GLU A 186 -6.54 7.24 -6.75
N ALA A 187 -5.63 8.05 -6.19
CA ALA A 187 -4.39 8.42 -6.86
C ALA A 187 -3.52 7.20 -7.21
N ALA A 188 -3.50 6.17 -6.36
CA ALA A 188 -2.77 4.94 -6.62
C ALA A 188 -3.44 4.08 -7.71
N ILE A 189 -4.75 3.86 -7.63
CA ILE A 189 -5.45 2.98 -8.58
C ILE A 189 -5.62 3.60 -9.97
N THR A 190 -5.73 4.93 -10.06
CA THR A 190 -5.82 5.68 -11.32
C THR A 190 -4.45 6.03 -11.92
N ARG A 191 -3.36 5.61 -11.26
CA ARG A 191 -2.02 5.81 -11.76
C ARG A 191 -1.84 5.16 -13.12
N ARG A 192 -1.40 5.96 -14.09
CA ARG A 192 -1.08 5.53 -15.46
C ARG A 192 0.16 6.24 -15.98
N VAL A 193 0.88 5.56 -16.86
CA VAL A 193 1.97 6.18 -17.62
C VAL A 193 1.37 7.21 -18.56
N ILE A 194 1.87 8.44 -18.51
CA ILE A 194 1.43 9.53 -19.40
C ILE A 194 2.47 9.83 -20.48
N SER A 195 3.74 9.54 -20.23
CA SER A 195 4.80 9.70 -21.21
C SER A 195 6.00 8.81 -20.87
N VAL A 196 6.63 8.27 -21.90
CA VAL A 196 7.94 7.64 -21.80
C VAL A 196 8.91 8.49 -22.63
N ARG A 197 9.97 9.00 -22.00
CA ARG A 197 11.11 9.60 -22.73
C ARG A 197 12.20 8.55 -22.85
N LEU A 198 12.61 8.27 -24.08
CA LEU A 198 13.74 7.41 -24.40
C LEU A 198 14.86 8.28 -24.97
N SER A 199 16.01 8.30 -24.32
CA SER A 199 17.23 8.87 -24.86
C SER A 199 18.17 7.72 -25.24
N VAL A 200 18.62 7.70 -26.48
CA VAL A 200 19.65 6.77 -26.94
C VAL A 200 20.98 7.52 -26.91
N LEU A 201 21.82 7.20 -25.93
CA LEU A 201 23.16 7.77 -25.84
C LEU A 201 24.10 6.88 -26.66
N ARG A 202 24.63 7.45 -27.74
CA ARG A 202 25.66 6.83 -28.57
C ARG A 202 26.94 7.60 -28.36
N GLY A 203 27.93 6.96 -27.76
CA GLY A 203 29.19 7.64 -27.48
C GLY A 203 30.21 6.74 -26.80
N HIS A 204 31.30 7.37 -26.42
CA HIS A 204 32.42 6.76 -25.72
C HIS A 204 32.18 6.88 -24.21
N ALA A 205 32.18 5.75 -23.50
CA ALA A 205 32.13 5.77 -22.04
C ALA A 205 33.55 5.76 -21.49
N LEU A 206 33.87 6.73 -20.63
CA LEU A 206 35.16 6.79 -19.95
C LEU A 206 34.96 6.43 -18.47
N GLU A 207 35.60 5.36 -18.03
CA GLU A 207 35.66 4.99 -16.62
C GLU A 207 36.89 5.66 -15.99
N LEU A 208 36.62 6.57 -15.05
CA LEU A 208 37.66 7.29 -14.31
C LEU A 208 37.67 6.82 -12.86
N PRO A 209 38.86 6.66 -12.26
CA PRO A 209 39.00 6.00 -10.96
C PRO A 209 38.42 6.80 -9.79
N ASP A 210 38.25 8.12 -9.96
CA ASP A 210 37.73 9.03 -8.94
C ASP A 210 37.19 10.34 -9.54
N VAL A 211 36.55 11.13 -8.68
CA VAL A 211 35.94 12.43 -9.03
C VAL A 211 36.99 13.46 -9.50
N ALA A 212 38.20 13.45 -8.93
CA ALA A 212 39.24 14.42 -9.30
C ALA A 212 39.78 14.16 -10.71
N SER A 213 39.89 12.89 -11.10
CA SER A 213 40.23 12.44 -12.44
C SER A 213 39.14 12.81 -13.45
N ALA A 214 37.86 12.70 -13.06
CA ALA A 214 36.72 13.15 -13.87
C ALA A 214 36.73 14.66 -14.15
N ILE A 215 36.99 15.47 -13.13
CA ILE A 215 37.10 16.92 -13.29
C ILE A 215 38.29 17.30 -14.17
N SER A 216 39.45 16.66 -13.96
CA SER A 216 40.66 16.92 -14.76
C SER A 216 40.43 16.58 -16.23
N TYR A 217 39.78 15.45 -16.51
CA TYR A 217 39.42 15.05 -17.87
C TYR A 217 38.53 16.08 -18.57
N LEU A 218 37.45 16.56 -17.91
CA LEU A 218 36.54 17.55 -18.49
C LEU A 218 37.24 18.88 -18.83
N ILE A 219 38.18 19.31 -17.98
CA ILE A 219 38.97 20.53 -18.20
C ILE A 219 39.94 20.37 -19.38
N GLU A 220 40.53 19.18 -19.55
CA GLU A 220 41.45 18.89 -20.65
C GLU A 220 40.71 18.67 -21.98
N GLU A 221 39.54 18.04 -21.96
CA GLU A 221 38.67 17.85 -23.13
C GLU A 221 38.24 19.19 -23.74
N GLU A 222 37.76 20.12 -22.91
CA GLU A 222 37.37 21.48 -23.33
C GLU A 222 38.51 22.23 -24.02
N ARG A 223 39.76 21.99 -23.58
CA ARG A 223 40.97 22.63 -24.13
C ARG A 223 41.47 21.98 -25.42
N ALA A 224 41.20 20.70 -25.63
CA ALA A 224 41.85 19.92 -26.68
C ALA A 224 40.97 19.59 -27.90
N TRP A 225 39.63 19.56 -27.79
CA TRP A 225 38.72 19.13 -28.89
C TRP A 225 39.11 17.76 -29.53
N VAL A 226 39.88 16.92 -28.83
CA VAL A 226 40.31 15.61 -29.32
C VAL A 226 39.35 14.54 -28.81
N VAL A 227 38.42 14.11 -29.66
CA VAL A 227 37.69 12.86 -29.46
C VAL A 227 38.65 11.71 -29.80
N ARG A 228 39.08 10.97 -28.79
CA ARG A 228 39.94 9.78 -28.95
C ARG A 228 39.09 8.58 -29.42
N GLU A 229 39.41 8.04 -30.60
CA GLU A 229 38.71 6.92 -31.28
C GLU A 229 38.79 5.57 -30.54
N ASP A 230 39.60 5.49 -29.49
CA ASP A 230 40.01 4.29 -28.77
C ASP A 230 39.02 3.82 -27.68
N ALA A 231 37.95 4.57 -27.41
CA ALA A 231 36.89 4.10 -26.52
C ALA A 231 35.85 3.27 -27.30
N GLN A 232 35.50 2.09 -26.81
CA GLN A 232 34.42 1.29 -27.41
C GLN A 232 33.12 2.10 -27.44
N SER A 233 32.47 2.18 -28.61
CA SER A 233 31.15 2.80 -28.67
C SER A 233 30.20 2.00 -27.79
N ARG A 234 29.59 2.65 -26.80
CA ARG A 234 28.53 2.05 -25.98
C ARG A 234 27.20 2.72 -26.35
N GLU A 235 26.18 1.91 -26.56
CA GLU A 235 24.80 2.36 -26.69
C GLU A 235 24.12 2.19 -25.34
N TYR A 236 23.72 3.29 -24.70
CA TYR A 236 22.90 3.25 -23.50
C TYR A 236 21.50 3.77 -23.79
N PHE A 237 20.52 3.13 -23.17
CA PHE A 237 19.11 3.52 -23.23
C PHE A 237 18.74 4.13 -21.89
N GLU A 238 18.62 5.45 -21.83
CA GLU A 238 18.02 6.12 -20.67
C GLU A 238 16.52 6.24 -20.88
N ILE A 239 15.76 5.74 -19.93
CA ILE A 239 14.31 5.70 -19.96
C ILE A 239 13.77 6.48 -18.77
N GLN A 240 12.94 7.47 -19.04
CA GLN A 240 12.16 8.17 -18.03
C GLN A 240 10.67 7.90 -18.24
N VAL A 241 10.05 7.16 -17.32
CA VAL A 241 8.61 6.89 -17.30
C VAL A 241 7.95 7.88 -16.36
N ARG A 242 7.04 8.72 -16.87
CA ARG A 242 6.28 9.71 -16.08
C ARG A 242 4.85 9.26 -15.88
N PHE A 243 4.31 9.49 -14.68
CA PHE A 243 2.95 9.14 -14.30
C PHE A 243 2.08 10.39 -14.15
N ASN A 244 0.76 10.23 -14.31
CA ASN A 244 -0.23 11.29 -14.06
C ASN A 244 -0.21 11.84 -12.62
N THR A 245 0.38 11.10 -11.68
CA THR A 245 0.56 11.53 -10.28
C THR A 245 1.75 12.47 -10.07
N GLY A 246 2.52 12.79 -11.12
CA GLY A 246 3.76 13.55 -11.03
C GLY A 246 4.99 12.72 -10.66
N ALA A 247 4.82 11.45 -10.28
CA ALA A 247 5.93 10.52 -10.06
C ALA A 247 6.68 10.22 -11.36
N ARG A 248 7.98 9.90 -11.24
CA ARG A 248 8.82 9.44 -12.35
C ARG A 248 9.71 8.26 -11.95
N ILE A 249 9.98 7.38 -12.89
CA ILE A 249 11.00 6.33 -12.79
C ILE A 249 12.07 6.63 -13.84
N GLU A 250 13.33 6.62 -13.44
CA GLU A 250 14.50 6.78 -14.30
C GLU A 250 15.29 5.47 -14.27
N ALA A 251 15.63 4.95 -15.45
CA ALA A 251 16.35 3.70 -15.61
C ALA A 251 17.31 3.79 -16.80
N THR A 252 18.47 3.14 -16.69
CA THR A 252 19.49 3.10 -17.75
C THR A 252 19.84 1.66 -18.07
N PHE A 253 19.82 1.30 -19.36
CA PHE A 253 20.10 -0.05 -19.83
C PHE A 253 21.22 -0.04 -20.88
N PRO A 254 22.18 -0.98 -20.83
CA PRO A 254 23.21 -1.13 -21.85
C PRO A 254 22.73 -1.93 -23.07
N ALA A 255 21.57 -2.61 -22.98
CA ALA A 255 21.04 -3.46 -24.04
C ALA A 255 19.59 -3.11 -24.39
N ARG A 256 19.30 -3.07 -25.71
CA ARG A 256 17.95 -2.77 -26.23
C ARG A 256 16.89 -3.74 -25.73
N GLN A 257 17.22 -5.03 -25.61
CA GLN A 257 16.28 -6.05 -25.16
C GLN A 257 15.86 -5.84 -23.69
N GLU A 258 16.79 -5.40 -22.83
CA GLU A 258 16.50 -5.08 -21.43
C GLU A 258 15.61 -3.84 -21.30
N ALA A 259 15.88 -2.81 -22.10
CA ALA A 259 15.03 -1.62 -22.21
C ALA A 259 13.60 -1.97 -22.64
N ILE A 260 13.43 -2.83 -23.64
CA ILE A 260 12.11 -3.30 -24.09
C ILE A 260 11.43 -4.13 -22.99
N ALA A 261 12.16 -5.05 -22.37
CA ALA A 261 11.63 -5.87 -21.28
C ALA A 261 11.15 -5.00 -20.11
N PHE A 262 11.89 -3.96 -19.75
CA PHE A 262 11.49 -2.97 -18.74
C PHE A 262 10.21 -2.23 -19.13
N LEU A 263 10.11 -1.71 -20.36
CA LEU A 263 8.93 -0.97 -20.81
C LEU A 263 7.67 -1.84 -20.84
N ARG A 264 7.78 -3.10 -21.26
CA ARG A 264 6.67 -4.07 -21.25
C ARG A 264 6.12 -4.35 -19.86
N THR A 265 6.84 -4.02 -18.79
CA THR A 265 6.30 -4.16 -17.42
C THR A 265 5.24 -3.11 -17.06
N PHE A 266 5.07 -2.09 -17.89
CA PHE A 266 4.07 -1.03 -17.71
C PHE A 266 2.83 -1.19 -18.61
N GLU A 267 2.80 -2.22 -19.47
CA GLU A 267 1.61 -2.66 -20.22
C GLU A 267 0.66 -3.44 -19.29
#